data_AF-A0A356T3B8-F1
#
_entry.id   AF-A0A356T3B8-F1
#
_cell.length_a   1.000
_cell.length_b   1.000
_cell.length_c   1.000
_cell.angle_alpha   90.00
_cell.angle_beta   90.00
_cell.angle_gamma   90.00
#
_symmetry.space_group_name_H-M   'P 1'
#
loop_
_entity.id
_entity.type
_entity.pdbx_description
1 polymer ?
#
loop_
_entity_poly.entity_id
_entity_poly.type
_entity_poly.pdbx_seq_one_letter_code
_entity_poly.pdbx_strand_id
1 'polypeptide(L)'
;MADVVLRLSFPVVLASFALLGCAMGDDGIVRRGTDGGGSPGVDAQRPPTEGCDPPCSGGQVCRDRACVAPETDADMDGVPADRDCDDLDASLGATGERACASACGDGVERCVDGRWEACSAPSTCDCAAGSPPRELACERCGVQRQVCVEGMWMNDGGCMGMGACAPGAVESGGSCGMCGSQERRCNVDCTWGPMACLGEGECRSGEVQSESRDCPGGCGTQTRRRECGSSCSWGAWSAWSTCGTCGPVCGNGTCEAGETCSACVDCQYGHEGTGSGGSSCGGAPENHWRCVTQPGLGVVSQVCRSGSWVNFNLNPRNCGACVCSFSASCCQTGSTSGGC
;
A
#
# COMPACT_ATOMS: atom_id res chain seq x y z
N MET A 1 41.58 13.57 -36.87
CA MET A 1 40.51 12.78 -36.23
C MET A 1 39.28 13.68 -36.29
N ALA A 2 38.28 13.28 -37.07
CA ALA A 2 37.15 14.13 -37.44
C ALA A 2 36.05 14.04 -36.39
N ASP A 3 35.62 15.20 -35.87
CA ASP A 3 34.45 15.34 -35.01
C ASP A 3 33.18 15.37 -35.87
N VAL A 4 32.29 14.41 -35.62
CA VAL A 4 30.99 14.30 -36.29
C VAL A 4 29.91 14.78 -35.32
N VAL A 5 29.41 15.99 -35.54
CA VAL A 5 28.28 16.57 -34.82
C VAL A 5 26.98 16.12 -35.48
N LEU A 6 26.29 15.16 -34.87
CA LEU A 6 24.93 14.75 -35.25
C LEU A 6 23.91 15.73 -34.65
N ARG A 7 23.27 16.53 -35.51
CA ARG A 7 22.06 17.29 -35.19
C ARG A 7 20.84 16.43 -35.48
N LEU A 8 20.13 16.02 -34.44
CA LEU A 8 18.80 15.40 -34.54
C LEU A 8 17.74 16.51 -34.46
N SER A 9 17.02 16.70 -35.57
CA SER A 9 15.85 17.58 -35.65
C SER A 9 14.59 16.74 -35.47
N PHE A 10 13.84 16.98 -34.38
CA PHE A 10 12.50 16.41 -34.20
C PHE A 10 11.44 17.40 -34.68
N PRO A 11 10.47 16.99 -35.52
CA PRO A 11 9.34 17.83 -35.87
C PRO A 11 8.35 17.92 -34.71
N VAL A 12 8.04 19.15 -34.30
CA VAL A 12 6.95 19.47 -33.38
C VAL A 12 5.62 19.31 -34.12
N VAL A 13 4.82 18.33 -33.72
CA VAL A 13 3.44 18.16 -34.19
C VAL A 13 2.52 18.99 -33.30
N LEU A 14 1.99 20.08 -33.84
CA LEU A 14 0.93 20.89 -33.23
C LEU A 14 -0.41 20.15 -33.42
N ALA A 15 -0.97 19.61 -32.34
CA ALA A 15 -2.34 19.09 -32.31
C ALA A 15 -3.32 20.21 -31.94
N SER A 16 -4.14 20.62 -32.90
CA SER A 16 -5.26 21.55 -32.68
C SER A 16 -6.44 20.80 -32.07
N PHE A 17 -6.80 21.12 -30.82
CA PHE A 17 -8.06 20.67 -30.22
C PHE A 17 -9.17 21.67 -30.54
N ALA A 18 -10.19 21.22 -31.27
CA ALA A 18 -11.43 21.94 -31.47
C ALA A 18 -12.35 21.75 -30.24
N LEU A 19 -12.71 22.85 -29.60
CA LEU A 19 -13.71 22.89 -28.53
C LEU A 19 -15.12 22.78 -29.14
N LEU A 20 -15.83 21.68 -28.84
CA LEU A 20 -17.27 21.57 -29.04
C LEU A 20 -17.97 22.33 -27.90
N GLY A 21 -18.63 23.44 -28.22
CA GLY A 21 -19.54 24.13 -27.31
C GLY A 21 -20.90 23.46 -27.30
N CYS A 22 -21.35 22.98 -26.14
CA CYS A 22 -22.73 22.59 -25.90
C CYS A 22 -23.54 23.85 -25.53
N ALA A 23 -24.46 24.25 -26.40
CA ALA A 23 -25.50 25.21 -26.11
C ALA A 23 -26.62 24.52 -25.30
N MET A 24 -26.96 25.05 -24.12
CA MET A 24 -28.17 24.64 -23.40
C MET A 24 -29.26 25.69 -23.62
N GLY A 25 -30.45 25.17 -23.97
CA GLY A 25 -31.62 25.91 -24.40
C GLY A 25 -32.34 26.64 -23.29
N ASP A 26 -32.99 27.72 -23.74
CA ASP A 26 -33.86 28.64 -23.02
C ASP A 26 -35.30 28.12 -23.12
N ASP A 27 -35.88 27.69 -21.99
CA ASP A 27 -37.31 27.39 -21.88
C ASP A 27 -38.00 28.54 -21.15
N GLY A 28 -38.81 29.28 -21.91
CA GLY A 28 -39.68 30.32 -21.40
C GLY A 28 -40.98 29.81 -20.78
N ILE A 29 -41.82 30.80 -20.43
CA ILE A 29 -43.24 30.74 -20.01
C ILE A 29 -43.37 30.45 -18.48
N VAL A 30 -43.91 31.33 -17.62
CA VAL A 30 -45.25 31.94 -17.61
C VAL A 30 -45.24 33.31 -16.90
N ARG A 31 -45.82 34.32 -17.55
CA ARG A 31 -46.33 35.55 -16.88
C ARG A 31 -47.76 35.33 -16.38
N ARG A 32 -48.03 35.53 -15.09
CA ARG A 32 -49.32 36.07 -14.59
C ARG A 32 -49.26 36.40 -13.09
N GLY A 33 -49.64 37.61 -12.71
CA GLY A 33 -49.96 37.96 -11.32
C GLY A 33 -49.61 39.39 -10.92
N THR A 34 -50.46 40.34 -11.31
CA THR A 34 -50.50 41.74 -10.88
C THR A 34 -51.08 41.89 -9.47
N ASP A 35 -50.43 42.78 -8.70
CA ASP A 35 -50.93 43.82 -7.78
C ASP A 35 -51.59 43.50 -6.43
N GLY A 36 -51.06 44.15 -5.39
CA GLY A 36 -51.63 44.38 -4.05
C GLY A 36 -50.59 44.03 -2.97
N GLY A 37 -49.92 44.94 -2.26
CA GLY A 37 -50.36 46.22 -1.70
C GLY A 37 -50.34 46.12 -0.17
N GLY A 38 -49.32 46.71 0.48
CA GLY A 38 -49.40 47.15 1.88
C GLY A 38 -48.60 46.38 2.94
N SER A 39 -47.42 46.91 3.31
CA SER A 39 -47.09 47.40 4.67
C SER A 39 -45.58 47.66 4.82
N PRO A 40 -45.14 48.81 5.36
CA PRO A 40 -43.75 49.04 5.73
C PRO A 40 -43.52 48.52 7.15
N GLY A 41 -43.08 47.27 7.26
CA GLY A 41 -42.58 46.66 8.49
C GLY A 41 -41.06 46.61 8.45
N VAL A 42 -40.43 47.44 9.28
CA VAL A 42 -38.99 47.46 9.52
C VAL A 42 -38.57 46.21 10.30
N ASP A 43 -38.45 45.08 9.62
CA ASP A 43 -37.75 43.92 10.16
C ASP A 43 -36.34 43.91 9.58
N ALA A 44 -35.39 44.20 10.46
CA ALA A 44 -33.98 43.97 10.24
C ALA A 44 -33.79 42.55 9.66
N GLN A 45 -33.36 42.48 8.41
CA GLN A 45 -32.78 41.27 7.83
C GLN A 45 -31.50 40.96 8.60
N ARG A 46 -31.66 40.36 9.77
CA ARG A 46 -30.65 39.50 10.37
C ARG A 46 -30.50 38.34 9.38
N PRO A 47 -29.31 38.08 8.84
CA PRO A 47 -29.12 36.90 7.99
C PRO A 47 -29.57 35.67 8.79
N PRO A 48 -30.20 34.67 8.15
CA PRO A 48 -30.49 33.42 8.84
C PRO A 48 -29.15 32.84 9.28
N THR A 49 -28.85 32.95 10.57
CA THR A 49 -27.90 32.09 11.22
C THR A 49 -28.48 30.69 11.07
N GLU A 50 -28.03 29.95 10.06
CA GLU A 50 -28.20 28.50 9.96
C GLU A 50 -27.53 27.89 11.19
N GLY A 51 -28.27 27.83 12.29
CA GLY A 51 -27.89 27.15 13.52
C GLY A 51 -28.46 25.74 13.52
N CYS A 52 -27.74 24.81 14.13
CA CYS A 52 -28.21 23.46 14.39
C CYS A 52 -29.34 23.53 15.42
N ASP A 53 -30.40 22.78 15.19
CA ASP A 53 -31.51 22.62 16.14
C ASP A 53 -31.64 21.11 16.47
N PRO A 54 -31.31 20.67 17.70
CA PRO A 54 -30.94 21.50 18.85
C PRO A 54 -29.56 22.17 18.71
N PRO A 55 -29.31 23.28 19.43
CA PRO A 55 -28.00 23.91 19.45
C PRO A 55 -26.94 22.93 19.97
N CYS A 56 -25.77 22.98 19.35
CA CYS A 56 -24.68 22.08 19.67
C CYS A 56 -24.18 22.26 21.11
N SER A 57 -23.86 21.16 21.77
CA SER A 57 -23.44 21.12 23.19
C SER A 57 -21.94 20.83 23.32
N GLY A 58 -21.32 21.23 24.42
CA GLY A 58 -19.92 20.86 24.69
C GLY A 58 -18.88 21.53 23.79
N GLY A 59 -19.14 22.77 23.33
CA GLY A 59 -18.20 23.52 22.48
C GLY A 59 -18.22 23.15 20.99
N GLN A 60 -19.11 22.25 20.60
CA GLN A 60 -19.36 21.87 19.20
C GLN A 60 -19.79 23.06 18.33
N VAL A 61 -19.32 23.10 17.09
CA VAL A 61 -19.72 24.10 16.09
C VAL A 61 -20.75 23.48 15.16
N CYS A 62 -21.78 24.24 14.78
CA CYS A 62 -22.75 23.78 13.80
C CYS A 62 -22.21 23.95 12.38
N ARG A 63 -22.14 22.86 11.61
CA ARG A 63 -21.76 22.86 10.19
C ARG A 63 -22.68 21.90 9.43
N ASP A 64 -23.30 22.35 8.34
CA ASP A 64 -24.27 21.58 7.54
C ASP A 64 -25.40 20.92 8.36
N ARG A 65 -25.88 21.61 9.40
CA ARG A 65 -26.90 21.12 10.35
C ARG A 65 -26.46 19.90 11.19
N ALA A 66 -25.16 19.61 11.24
CA ALA A 66 -24.56 18.64 12.15
C ALA A 66 -23.68 19.35 13.20
N CYS A 67 -23.71 18.85 14.43
CA CYS A 67 -22.82 19.31 15.49
C CYS A 67 -21.49 18.57 15.41
N VAL A 68 -20.45 19.27 14.96
CA VAL A 68 -19.09 18.74 14.89
C VAL A 68 -18.31 19.18 16.13
N ALA A 69 -17.49 18.28 16.69
CA ALA A 69 -16.59 18.66 17.77
C ALA A 69 -15.65 19.76 17.27
N PRO A 70 -15.29 20.76 18.10
CA PRO A 70 -14.28 21.74 17.75
C PRO A 70 -12.87 21.12 17.62
N GLU A 71 -12.75 19.80 17.81
CA GLU A 71 -11.55 19.01 17.60
C GLU A 71 -11.60 18.22 16.28
N THR A 72 -12.68 18.39 15.49
CA THR A 72 -12.81 17.70 14.20
C THR A 72 -12.05 18.51 13.19
N ASP A 73 -10.81 18.08 12.92
CA ASP A 73 -10.08 18.30 11.68
C ASP A 73 -11.07 18.25 10.50
N ALA A 74 -11.47 19.42 10.03
CA ALA A 74 -12.64 19.53 9.18
C ALA A 74 -12.33 19.37 7.70
N ASP A 75 -11.11 19.69 7.29
CA ASP A 75 -10.62 19.44 5.95
C ASP A 75 -9.91 18.08 5.83
N MET A 76 -9.78 17.37 6.96
CA MET A 76 -9.27 16.01 7.08
C MET A 76 -7.78 15.87 6.74
N ASP A 77 -6.97 16.92 6.99
CA ASP A 77 -5.52 16.91 6.74
C ASP A 77 -4.69 16.24 7.88
N GLY A 78 -5.36 15.84 8.97
CA GLY A 78 -4.79 15.22 10.15
C GLY A 78 -4.36 16.20 11.25
N VAL A 79 -4.56 17.50 11.07
CA VAL A 79 -4.30 18.54 12.07
C VAL A 79 -5.61 18.87 12.80
N PRO A 80 -5.66 18.74 14.15
CA PRO A 80 -6.84 19.16 14.90
C PRO A 80 -7.14 20.64 14.70
N ALA A 81 -8.42 21.00 14.57
CA ALA A 81 -8.88 22.36 14.31
C ALA A 81 -8.34 23.45 15.28
N ASP A 82 -8.01 23.10 16.53
CA ASP A 82 -7.42 24.04 17.50
C ASP A 82 -5.93 24.35 17.23
N ARG A 83 -5.29 23.53 16.40
CA ARG A 83 -3.91 23.64 15.94
C ARG A 83 -3.83 23.88 14.44
N ASP A 84 -4.95 24.09 13.78
CA ASP A 84 -5.02 24.33 12.35
C ASP A 84 -5.09 25.84 12.07
N CYS A 85 -4.26 26.30 11.15
CA CYS A 85 -4.24 27.67 10.69
C CYS A 85 -5.49 28.03 9.89
N ASP A 86 -6.06 27.05 9.19
CA ASP A 86 -7.34 27.17 8.50
C ASP A 86 -7.96 25.77 8.34
N ASP A 87 -8.76 25.37 9.32
CA ASP A 87 -9.52 24.11 9.40
C ASP A 87 -10.56 23.89 8.26
N LEU A 88 -10.48 24.68 7.19
CA LEU A 88 -11.28 24.56 5.97
C LEU A 88 -10.40 24.37 4.71
N ASP A 89 -9.08 24.40 4.84
CA ASP A 89 -8.10 24.30 3.75
C ASP A 89 -6.98 23.32 4.10
N ALA A 90 -7.13 22.06 3.66
CA ALA A 90 -6.19 20.97 3.95
C ALA A 90 -4.75 21.21 3.45
N SER A 91 -4.51 22.26 2.66
CA SER A 91 -3.15 22.65 2.27
C SER A 91 -2.42 23.44 3.35
N LEU A 92 -3.15 24.05 4.27
CA LEU A 92 -2.67 24.84 5.40
C LEU A 92 -2.84 24.02 6.69
N GLY A 93 -1.78 23.36 7.16
CA GLY A 93 -1.84 22.65 8.45
C GLY A 93 -1.50 23.57 9.62
N ALA A 94 -0.82 23.05 10.66
CA ALA A 94 -0.44 23.82 11.85
C ALA A 94 0.59 24.96 11.64
N THR A 95 1.05 25.15 10.41
CA THR A 95 1.95 26.24 10.01
C THR A 95 1.55 26.73 8.62
N GLY A 96 1.75 28.02 8.35
CA GLY A 96 1.35 28.62 7.08
C GLY A 96 1.89 30.04 6.92
N GLU A 97 1.82 30.58 5.71
CA GLU A 97 2.13 31.98 5.43
C GLU A 97 1.09 32.56 4.46
N ARG A 98 0.66 33.79 4.71
CA ARG A 98 -0.22 34.52 3.79
C ARG A 98 0.19 35.97 3.69
N ALA A 99 -0.07 36.56 2.53
CA ALA A 99 0.11 38.00 2.33
C ALA A 99 -0.88 38.76 3.21
N CYS A 100 -0.40 39.85 3.80
CA CYS A 100 -1.21 40.80 4.53
C CYS A 100 -0.77 42.23 4.15
N ALA A 101 -1.57 43.23 4.51
CA ALA A 101 -1.22 44.61 4.24
C ALA A 101 -1.67 45.53 5.38
N SER A 102 -0.97 46.64 5.50
CA SER A 102 -1.29 47.77 6.37
C SER A 102 -1.49 49.03 5.53
N ALA A 103 -1.84 50.14 6.16
CA ALA A 103 -1.82 51.45 5.49
C ALA A 103 -0.42 51.85 4.97
N CYS A 104 0.63 51.16 5.44
CA CYS A 104 2.02 51.57 5.31
C CYS A 104 2.88 50.59 4.52
N GLY A 105 2.26 49.58 3.90
CA GLY A 105 2.91 48.60 3.06
C GLY A 105 2.35 47.20 3.23
N ASP A 106 2.86 46.31 2.40
CA ASP A 106 2.58 44.88 2.43
C ASP A 106 3.38 44.19 3.55
N GLY A 107 3.00 42.97 3.89
CA GLY A 107 3.69 42.11 4.83
C GLY A 107 3.23 40.67 4.70
N VAL A 108 3.59 39.85 5.69
CA VAL A 108 3.16 38.46 5.81
C VAL A 108 2.63 38.20 7.21
N GLU A 109 1.54 37.45 7.29
CA GLU A 109 1.12 36.77 8.50
C GLU A 109 1.69 35.36 8.45
N ARG A 110 2.24 34.91 9.57
CA ARG A 110 2.72 33.53 9.72
C ARG A 110 1.82 32.84 10.71
N CYS A 111 1.43 31.62 10.37
CA CYS A 111 0.76 30.78 11.31
C CYS A 111 1.78 29.87 11.98
N VAL A 112 1.77 29.87 13.31
CA VAL A 112 2.64 29.05 14.15
C VAL A 112 1.75 28.38 15.18
N ASP A 113 1.81 27.04 15.23
CA ASP A 113 1.02 26.19 16.13
C ASP A 113 -0.49 26.50 16.07
N GLY A 114 -1.03 26.61 14.85
CA GLY A 114 -2.46 26.86 14.60
C GLY A 114 -2.93 28.29 14.87
N ARG A 115 -2.01 29.23 15.11
CA ARG A 115 -2.36 30.63 15.34
C ARG A 115 -1.65 31.56 14.37
N TRP A 116 -2.42 32.37 13.66
CA TRP A 116 -1.89 33.49 12.88
C TRP A 116 -1.28 34.55 13.81
N GLU A 117 0.00 34.82 13.61
CA GLU A 117 0.70 35.96 14.16
C GLU A 117 0.19 37.26 13.53
N ALA A 118 0.47 38.38 14.19
CA ALA A 118 0.13 39.69 13.64
C ALA A 118 0.87 39.93 12.32
N CYS A 119 0.19 40.59 11.39
CA CYS A 119 0.77 41.00 10.11
C CYS A 119 2.11 41.70 10.32
N SER A 120 3.15 41.23 9.62
CA SER A 120 4.47 41.85 9.67
C SER A 120 4.50 43.24 9.04
N ALA A 121 3.44 43.61 8.32
CA ALA A 121 3.35 44.90 7.66
C ALA A 121 3.48 46.05 8.68
N PRO A 122 4.16 47.14 8.31
CA PRO A 122 4.44 48.23 9.23
C PRO A 122 3.16 48.92 9.71
N SER A 123 3.05 49.22 11.00
CA SER A 123 1.92 50.04 11.50
C SER A 123 2.13 51.55 11.31
N THR A 124 3.36 51.97 10.98
CA THR A 124 3.72 53.38 10.78
C THR A 124 4.35 53.60 9.40
N CYS A 125 3.77 54.55 8.67
CA CYS A 125 4.15 54.85 7.29
C CYS A 125 5.35 55.78 7.25
N ASP A 126 5.46 56.60 8.29
CA ASP A 126 6.45 57.65 8.37
C ASP A 126 7.82 57.11 8.76
N CYS A 127 8.83 57.71 8.15
CA CYS A 127 10.23 57.56 8.53
C CYS A 127 10.91 58.92 8.52
N ALA A 128 11.99 59.07 9.31
CA ALA A 128 12.78 60.28 9.27
C ALA A 128 13.80 60.20 8.13
N ALA A 129 14.08 61.33 7.46
CA ALA A 129 15.17 61.38 6.51
C ALA A 129 16.48 60.95 7.19
N GLY A 130 17.19 60.00 6.59
CA GLY A 130 18.39 59.38 7.18
C GLY A 130 18.11 58.25 8.18
N SER A 131 16.86 57.82 8.36
CA SER A 131 16.54 56.57 9.06
C SER A 131 17.31 55.41 8.42
N PRO A 132 17.91 54.51 9.22
CA PRO A 132 18.59 53.34 8.68
C PRO A 132 17.60 52.46 7.91
N PRO A 133 18.02 51.72 6.88
CA PRO A 133 17.15 50.76 6.21
C PRO A 133 16.56 49.77 7.22
N ARG A 134 15.32 49.32 6.96
CA ARG A 134 14.69 48.25 7.74
C ARG A 134 14.51 47.00 6.90
N GLU A 135 14.35 45.87 7.57
CA GLU A 135 14.02 44.60 6.94
C GLU A 135 12.59 44.22 7.28
N LEU A 136 11.87 43.72 6.29
CA LEU A 136 10.49 43.29 6.39
C LEU A 136 10.40 41.85 5.93
N ALA A 137 9.69 41.01 6.70
CA ALA A 137 9.42 39.64 6.25
C ALA A 137 8.61 39.66 4.96
N CYS A 138 9.00 38.81 4.01
CA CYS A 138 8.32 38.59 2.74
C CYS A 138 8.20 37.08 2.46
N GLU A 139 7.67 36.74 1.29
CA GLU A 139 7.31 35.37 0.92
C GLU A 139 8.45 34.36 1.14
N ARG A 140 8.08 33.14 1.56
CA ARG A 140 9.00 32.00 1.70
C ARG A 140 10.16 32.30 2.66
N CYS A 141 9.84 32.86 3.82
CA CYS A 141 10.83 33.24 4.86
C CYS A 141 11.88 34.25 4.39
N GLY A 142 11.67 34.93 3.27
CA GLY A 142 12.59 35.95 2.80
C GLY A 142 12.50 37.23 3.63
N VAL A 143 13.46 38.12 3.39
CA VAL A 143 13.48 39.49 3.91
C VAL A 143 13.61 40.51 2.79
N GLN A 144 12.77 41.53 2.80
CA GLN A 144 12.83 42.67 1.89
C GLN A 144 13.41 43.87 2.63
N ARG A 145 14.40 44.51 2.02
CA ARG A 145 14.97 45.75 2.53
C ARG A 145 14.10 46.93 2.10
N GLN A 146 13.83 47.84 3.03
CA GLN A 146 13.16 49.10 2.78
C GLN A 146 14.05 50.28 3.20
N VAL A 147 13.99 51.36 2.43
CA VAL A 147 14.69 52.62 2.70
C VAL A 147 13.72 53.77 2.80
N CYS A 148 14.06 54.76 3.61
CA CYS A 148 13.25 55.96 3.76
C CYS A 148 13.48 56.92 2.59
N VAL A 149 12.45 57.17 1.79
CA VAL A 149 12.46 58.15 0.69
C VAL A 149 11.33 59.15 0.94
N GLU A 150 11.70 60.41 1.12
CA GLU A 150 10.74 61.52 1.31
C GLU A 150 9.74 61.30 2.46
N GLY A 151 10.20 60.68 3.54
CA GLY A 151 9.38 60.41 4.72
C GLY A 151 8.53 59.14 4.63
N MET A 152 8.62 58.39 3.54
CA MET A 152 7.92 57.13 3.35
C MET A 152 8.89 55.97 3.17
N TRP A 153 8.54 54.81 3.71
CA TRP A 153 9.29 53.59 3.44
C TRP A 153 9.01 53.08 2.03
N MET A 154 10.08 52.92 1.25
CA MET A 154 10.04 52.38 -0.10
C MET A 154 10.84 51.09 -0.16
N ASN A 155 10.35 50.12 -0.94
CA ASN A 155 11.06 48.87 -1.19
C ASN A 155 12.38 49.16 -1.93
N ASP A 156 13.50 48.73 -1.33
CA ASP A 156 14.85 48.84 -1.89
C ASP A 156 15.31 47.47 -2.37
N GLY A 157 14.69 47.02 -3.46
CA GLY A 157 14.93 45.72 -4.09
C GLY A 157 13.84 44.68 -3.84
N GLY A 158 14.13 43.46 -4.32
CA GLY A 158 13.27 42.29 -4.14
C GLY A 158 13.46 41.64 -2.78
N CYS A 159 12.60 40.66 -2.50
CA CYS A 159 12.70 39.80 -1.33
C CYS A 159 13.96 38.90 -1.47
N MET A 160 14.86 38.99 -0.50
CA MET A 160 16.13 38.27 -0.46
C MET A 160 16.05 37.09 0.50
N GLY A 161 16.85 36.05 0.28
CA GLY A 161 16.92 34.90 1.20
C GLY A 161 15.68 34.02 1.22
N MET A 162 14.84 34.05 0.17
CA MET A 162 13.70 33.14 0.06
C MET A 162 14.15 31.68 0.17
N GLY A 163 13.48 30.91 1.02
CA GLY A 163 13.67 29.48 1.16
C GLY A 163 13.11 28.69 -0.02
N ALA A 164 13.23 27.36 0.03
CA ALA A 164 12.83 26.46 -1.05
C ALA A 164 11.30 26.37 -1.24
N CYS A 165 10.53 26.71 -0.22
CA CYS A 165 9.08 26.61 -0.16
C CYS A 165 8.48 27.63 0.83
N ALA A 166 7.16 27.81 0.80
CA ALA A 166 6.46 28.59 1.83
C ALA A 166 6.15 27.69 3.03
N PRO A 167 6.23 28.18 4.28
CA PRO A 167 5.93 27.38 5.47
C PRO A 167 4.56 26.70 5.36
N GLY A 168 4.48 25.43 5.75
CA GLY A 168 3.23 24.66 5.68
C GLY A 168 2.90 24.09 4.31
N ALA A 169 3.48 24.61 3.22
CA ALA A 169 3.23 24.10 1.88
C ALA A 169 3.50 22.59 1.79
N VAL A 170 2.68 21.88 1.04
CA VAL A 170 2.82 20.44 0.80
C VAL A 170 3.31 20.20 -0.63
N GLU A 171 4.27 19.29 -0.79
CA GLU A 171 4.71 18.81 -2.10
C GLU A 171 4.43 17.31 -2.19
N SER A 172 3.63 16.94 -3.21
CA SER A 172 3.39 15.54 -3.57
C SER A 172 4.52 15.01 -4.45
N GLY A 173 4.98 13.81 -4.14
CA GLY A 173 5.98 13.05 -4.88
C GLY A 173 5.38 11.94 -5.72
N GLY A 174 6.14 10.86 -5.92
CA GLY A 174 5.69 9.67 -6.65
C GLY A 174 4.91 8.69 -5.77
N SER A 175 4.42 7.61 -6.38
CA SER A 175 3.91 6.45 -5.65
C SER A 175 5.03 5.81 -4.81
N CYS A 176 4.71 5.32 -3.62
CA CYS A 176 5.66 4.57 -2.81
C CYS A 176 4.99 3.48 -1.97
N GLY A 177 5.81 2.60 -1.40
CA GLY A 177 5.32 1.63 -0.42
C GLY A 177 4.25 0.67 -0.96
N MET A 178 3.22 0.44 -0.14
CA MET A 178 2.05 -0.38 -0.44
C MET A 178 0.89 0.48 -0.96
N CYS A 179 1.00 0.98 -2.20
CA CYS A 179 0.07 1.97 -2.81
C CYS A 179 0.00 3.33 -2.10
N GLY A 180 0.98 3.67 -1.27
CA GLY A 180 1.08 4.99 -0.68
C GLY A 180 1.49 6.04 -1.71
N SER A 181 1.33 7.30 -1.33
CA SER A 181 1.83 8.47 -2.06
C SER A 181 2.89 9.18 -1.24
N GLN A 182 3.97 9.61 -1.89
CA GLN A 182 4.98 10.42 -1.23
C GLN A 182 4.47 11.83 -1.02
N GLU A 183 4.65 12.37 0.19
CA GLU A 183 4.39 13.77 0.50
C GLU A 183 5.46 14.31 1.45
N ARG A 184 5.75 15.61 1.34
CA ARG A 184 6.53 16.34 2.33
C ARG A 184 5.93 17.70 2.59
N ARG A 185 6.08 18.18 3.82
CA ARG A 185 5.67 19.51 4.24
C ARG A 185 6.87 20.45 4.37
N CYS A 186 6.67 21.71 4.03
CA CYS A 186 7.66 22.75 4.21
C CYS A 186 7.68 23.19 5.67
N ASN A 187 8.87 23.24 6.26
CA ASN A 187 9.08 23.68 7.63
C ASN A 187 8.98 25.20 7.76
N VAL A 188 8.88 25.69 9.01
CA VAL A 188 8.86 27.13 9.33
C VAL A 188 10.14 27.89 8.98
N ASP A 189 11.24 27.18 8.71
CA ASP A 189 12.49 27.74 8.20
C ASP A 189 12.54 27.78 6.66
N CYS A 190 11.42 27.49 6.00
CA CYS A 190 11.26 27.43 4.55
C CYS A 190 12.18 26.41 3.85
N THR A 191 12.51 25.34 4.55
CA THR A 191 13.15 24.16 3.97
C THR A 191 12.13 23.02 3.85
N TRP A 192 12.28 22.21 2.80
CA TRP A 192 11.46 21.02 2.68
C TRP A 192 11.85 19.99 3.75
N GLY A 193 10.86 19.48 4.47
CA GLY A 193 11.02 18.30 5.31
C GLY A 193 11.38 17.04 4.50
N PRO A 194 11.63 15.92 5.20
CA PRO A 194 11.86 14.65 4.53
C PRO A 194 10.61 14.20 3.77
N MET A 195 10.81 13.55 2.62
CA MET A 195 9.73 12.88 1.89
C MET A 195 9.25 11.66 2.68
N ALA A 196 7.98 11.65 3.05
CA ALA A 196 7.32 10.57 3.76
C ALA A 196 6.33 9.85 2.85
N CYS A 197 6.07 8.57 3.09
CA CYS A 197 5.00 7.83 2.43
C CYS A 197 3.75 7.88 3.29
N LEU A 198 2.67 8.46 2.74
CA LEU A 198 1.37 8.51 3.38
C LEU A 198 0.38 7.58 2.65
N GLY A 199 -0.66 7.13 3.34
CA GLY A 199 -1.71 6.29 2.76
C GLY A 199 -1.26 4.89 2.33
N GLU A 200 -0.26 4.30 3.01
CA GLU A 200 0.12 2.91 2.73
C GLU A 200 -0.99 1.93 3.13
N GLY A 201 -1.25 0.95 2.26
CA GLY A 201 -2.18 -0.14 2.51
C GLY A 201 -1.54 -1.33 3.23
N GLU A 202 -2.35 -2.38 3.44
CA GLU A 202 -1.97 -3.58 4.18
C GLU A 202 -1.07 -4.53 3.38
N CYS A 203 -1.02 -4.38 2.05
CA CYS A 203 -0.33 -5.28 1.11
C CYS A 203 0.02 -4.56 -0.19
N ARG A 204 0.97 -5.09 -0.97
CA ARG A 204 1.28 -4.53 -2.29
C ARG A 204 0.21 -4.95 -3.31
N SER A 205 -0.22 -4.04 -4.17
CA SER A 205 -1.17 -4.35 -5.26
C SER A 205 -0.73 -5.57 -6.07
N GLY A 206 -1.64 -6.54 -6.23
CA GLY A 206 -1.41 -7.83 -6.89
C GLY A 206 -0.64 -8.87 -6.06
N GLU A 207 -0.26 -8.55 -4.82
CA GLU A 207 0.34 -9.52 -3.92
C GLU A 207 -0.67 -10.63 -3.59
N VAL A 208 -0.22 -11.88 -3.54
CA VAL A 208 -1.06 -13.04 -3.23
C VAL A 208 -0.62 -13.66 -1.92
N GLN A 209 -1.57 -13.80 -0.99
CA GLN A 209 -1.36 -14.55 0.24
C GLN A 209 -2.02 -15.92 0.12
N SER A 210 -1.32 -16.95 0.59
CA SER A 210 -1.82 -18.33 0.62
C SER A 210 -1.80 -18.86 2.04
N GLU A 211 -2.82 -19.64 2.40
CA GLU A 211 -2.93 -20.33 3.67
C GLU A 211 -3.21 -21.81 3.39
N SER A 212 -2.49 -22.70 4.08
CA SER A 212 -2.62 -24.14 3.95
C SER A 212 -3.00 -24.76 5.29
N ARG A 213 -3.84 -25.79 5.27
CA ARG A 213 -4.16 -26.61 6.44
C ARG A 213 -4.35 -28.06 6.06
N ASP A 214 -4.21 -28.94 7.03
CA ASP A 214 -4.47 -30.36 6.81
C ASP A 214 -5.94 -30.62 6.48
N CYS A 215 -6.14 -31.68 5.72
CA CYS A 215 -7.47 -32.17 5.39
C CYS A 215 -8.13 -32.82 6.62
N PRO A 216 -9.44 -32.59 6.83
CA PRO A 216 -10.20 -33.36 7.81
C PRO A 216 -10.08 -34.85 7.47
N GLY A 217 -9.54 -35.66 8.38
CA GLY A 217 -9.24 -37.07 8.14
C GLY A 217 -7.75 -37.40 7.92
N GLY A 218 -6.86 -36.41 7.96
CA GLY A 218 -5.40 -36.62 8.03
C GLY A 218 -4.72 -36.98 6.70
N CYS A 219 -5.48 -37.22 5.64
CA CYS A 219 -4.95 -37.59 4.33
C CYS A 219 -4.98 -36.35 3.39
N GLY A 220 -3.91 -35.55 3.37
CA GLY A 220 -3.68 -34.44 2.41
C GLY A 220 -3.68 -33.02 3.01
N THR A 221 -3.44 -32.02 2.15
CA THR A 221 -3.46 -30.58 2.48
C THR A 221 -4.40 -29.84 1.55
N GLN A 222 -5.16 -28.90 2.08
CA GLN A 222 -5.97 -27.95 1.32
C GLN A 222 -5.38 -26.55 1.47
N THR A 223 -5.51 -25.74 0.42
CA THR A 223 -4.97 -24.37 0.37
C THR A 223 -6.06 -23.41 -0.07
N ARG A 224 -6.07 -22.20 0.49
CA ARG A 224 -6.85 -21.07 -0.01
C ARG A 224 -5.93 -19.88 -0.26
N ARG A 225 -6.39 -18.95 -1.11
CA ARG A 225 -5.62 -17.75 -1.48
C ARG A 225 -6.48 -16.49 -1.42
N ARG A 226 -5.85 -15.35 -1.18
CA ARG A 226 -6.43 -14.02 -1.42
C ARG A 226 -5.42 -13.15 -2.14
N GLU A 227 -5.93 -12.18 -2.89
CA GLU A 227 -5.12 -11.23 -3.66
C GLU A 227 -5.35 -9.83 -3.13
N CYS A 228 -4.28 -9.04 -3.10
CA CYS A 228 -4.31 -7.65 -2.72
C CYS A 228 -4.84 -6.81 -3.89
N GLY A 229 -5.90 -6.04 -3.65
CA GLY A 229 -6.49 -5.17 -4.66
C GLY A 229 -5.63 -3.97 -5.01
N SER A 230 -6.05 -3.20 -6.02
CA SER A 230 -5.38 -1.95 -6.42
C SER A 230 -5.45 -0.85 -5.36
N SER A 231 -6.37 -0.95 -4.39
CA SER A 231 -6.43 -0.10 -3.21
C SER A 231 -5.46 -0.55 -2.09
N CYS A 232 -4.59 -1.52 -2.38
CA CYS A 232 -3.69 -2.14 -1.42
C CYS A 232 -4.38 -2.67 -0.15
N SER A 233 -5.59 -3.20 -0.32
CA SER A 233 -6.33 -3.91 0.73
C SER A 233 -6.50 -5.37 0.34
N TRP A 234 -6.43 -6.28 1.30
CA TRP A 234 -6.63 -7.69 1.02
C TRP A 234 -8.07 -7.98 0.57
N GLY A 235 -8.19 -8.69 -0.56
CA GLY A 235 -9.47 -9.26 -0.98
C GLY A 235 -9.95 -10.38 -0.07
N ALA A 236 -11.16 -10.86 -0.35
CA ALA A 236 -11.70 -12.04 0.33
C ALA A 236 -10.85 -13.28 0.04
N TRP A 237 -10.75 -14.16 1.04
CA TRP A 237 -10.18 -15.49 0.84
C TRP A 237 -11.02 -16.31 -0.13
N SER A 238 -10.36 -17.01 -1.04
CA SER A 238 -10.98 -18.06 -1.84
C SER A 238 -11.54 -19.17 -0.95
N ALA A 239 -12.43 -19.98 -1.51
CA ALA A 239 -12.74 -21.27 -0.91
C ALA A 239 -11.44 -22.10 -0.78
N TRP A 240 -11.43 -22.99 0.21
CA TRP A 240 -10.38 -24.00 0.32
C TRP A 240 -10.41 -24.91 -0.92
N SER A 241 -9.23 -25.24 -1.44
CA SER A 241 -9.10 -26.27 -2.47
C SER A 241 -9.67 -27.59 -1.98
N THR A 242 -10.11 -28.44 -2.89
CA THR A 242 -10.52 -29.80 -2.54
C THR A 242 -9.34 -30.53 -1.90
N CYS A 243 -9.61 -31.28 -0.84
CA CYS A 243 -8.66 -32.25 -0.33
C CYS A 243 -8.32 -33.25 -1.43
N GLY A 244 -7.03 -33.45 -1.69
CA GLY A 244 -6.59 -34.48 -2.63
C GLY A 244 -7.17 -35.83 -2.21
N THR A 245 -7.62 -36.63 -3.17
CA THR A 245 -7.96 -38.03 -2.89
C THR A 245 -6.69 -38.72 -2.41
N CYS A 246 -6.79 -39.41 -1.28
CA CYS A 246 -5.76 -40.33 -0.84
C CYS A 246 -5.40 -41.24 -2.03
N GLY A 247 -4.11 -41.40 -2.32
CA GLY A 247 -3.65 -42.43 -3.26
C GLY A 247 -4.17 -43.81 -2.83
N PRO A 248 -4.17 -44.80 -3.75
CA PRO A 248 -4.84 -46.08 -3.53
C PRO A 248 -4.50 -46.68 -2.17
N VAL A 249 -5.59 -46.89 -1.44
CA VAL A 249 -5.71 -47.52 -0.14
C VAL A 249 -5.14 -48.93 -0.20
N CYS A 250 -4.46 -49.37 0.85
CA CYS A 250 -4.16 -50.79 1.01
C CYS A 250 -5.43 -51.53 1.47
N GLY A 251 -5.79 -52.59 0.75
CA GLY A 251 -6.52 -53.76 1.25
C GLY A 251 -8.03 -53.68 1.58
N ASN A 252 -8.60 -52.54 2.01
CA ASN A 252 -10.04 -52.49 2.37
C ASN A 252 -10.83 -51.31 1.77
N GLY A 253 -10.16 -50.36 1.12
CA GLY A 253 -10.82 -49.22 0.47
C GLY A 253 -11.17 -48.01 1.35
N THR A 254 -10.72 -47.93 2.62
CA THR A 254 -10.92 -46.73 3.49
C THR A 254 -9.63 -46.27 4.20
N CYS A 255 -9.31 -44.95 4.15
CA CYS A 255 -8.17 -44.33 4.87
C CYS A 255 -8.55 -44.23 6.37
N GLU A 256 -8.01 -45.08 7.24
CA GLU A 256 -8.19 -44.92 8.70
C GLU A 256 -6.96 -44.24 9.35
N ALA A 257 -7.22 -43.27 10.23
CA ALA A 257 -6.18 -42.55 10.95
C ALA A 257 -5.44 -43.50 11.91
N GLY A 258 -4.21 -43.88 11.56
CA GLY A 258 -3.37 -44.80 12.34
C GLY A 258 -2.74 -45.94 11.52
N GLU A 259 -3.11 -46.08 10.25
CA GLU A 259 -2.50 -47.08 9.37
C GLU A 259 -1.09 -46.65 8.92
N THR A 260 -0.09 -47.46 9.28
CA THR A 260 1.26 -47.40 8.72
C THR A 260 1.43 -48.55 7.73
N CYS A 261 2.37 -48.47 6.77
CA CYS A 261 2.66 -49.60 5.86
C CYS A 261 2.94 -50.92 6.61
N SER A 262 3.39 -50.84 7.87
CA SER A 262 3.60 -51.95 8.80
C SER A 262 2.33 -52.64 9.31
N ALA A 263 1.15 -52.02 9.19
CA ALA A 263 -0.13 -52.56 9.66
C ALA A 263 -1.01 -53.14 8.54
N CYS A 264 -0.58 -53.06 7.29
CA CYS A 264 -1.30 -53.63 6.15
C CYS A 264 -1.13 -55.16 6.12
N VAL A 265 -2.22 -55.90 6.35
CA VAL A 265 -2.25 -57.38 6.18
C VAL A 265 -1.89 -57.79 4.74
N ASP A 266 -2.16 -56.95 3.74
CA ASP A 266 -1.83 -57.23 2.34
C ASP A 266 -0.34 -57.06 1.97
N CYS A 267 0.51 -56.62 2.90
CA CYS A 267 1.95 -56.82 2.76
C CYS A 267 2.35 -58.32 2.90
N GLN A 268 1.42 -59.22 3.23
CA GLN A 268 1.70 -60.66 3.26
C GLN A 268 2.10 -61.24 1.89
N TYR A 269 1.67 -60.64 0.77
CA TYR A 269 2.03 -61.17 -0.56
C TYR A 269 3.37 -60.63 -1.12
N GLY A 270 4.09 -59.79 -0.38
CA GLY A 270 5.42 -59.27 -0.78
C GLY A 270 6.61 -60.05 -0.24
N HIS A 271 6.39 -61.02 0.66
CA HIS A 271 7.45 -61.78 1.35
C HIS A 271 7.39 -63.29 1.10
N GLU A 272 6.91 -63.71 -0.07
CA GLU A 272 6.79 -65.14 -0.36
C GLU A 272 7.99 -65.65 -1.15
N GLY A 273 9.03 -66.06 -0.43
CA GLY A 273 10.02 -66.96 -1.00
C GLY A 273 11.25 -67.17 -0.13
N THR A 274 11.51 -68.42 0.26
CA THR A 274 12.84 -68.89 0.64
C THR A 274 13.67 -69.11 -0.62
N GLY A 275 14.07 -68.02 -1.29
CA GLY A 275 14.82 -68.08 -2.55
C GLY A 275 16.31 -67.79 -2.33
N SER A 276 17.19 -68.73 -2.64
CA SER A 276 18.62 -68.46 -2.80
C SER A 276 18.85 -67.56 -4.03
N GLY A 277 19.91 -66.75 -4.00
CA GLY A 277 20.38 -66.04 -5.19
C GLY A 277 20.61 -67.05 -6.33
N GLY A 278 20.18 -66.70 -7.54
CA GLY A 278 20.23 -67.57 -8.72
C GLY A 278 18.98 -68.42 -8.98
N SER A 279 17.97 -68.37 -8.12
CA SER A 279 16.66 -68.97 -8.41
C SER A 279 15.97 -68.25 -9.57
N SER A 280 15.20 -68.98 -10.39
CA SER A 280 14.44 -68.38 -11.49
C SER A 280 13.37 -67.41 -10.96
N CYS A 281 13.11 -66.32 -11.68
CA CYS A 281 12.08 -65.35 -11.31
C CYS A 281 10.65 -65.75 -11.68
N GLY A 282 10.42 -66.93 -12.27
CA GLY A 282 9.07 -67.46 -12.47
C GLY A 282 8.10 -66.54 -13.23
N GLY A 283 8.59 -65.73 -14.17
CA GLY A 283 7.78 -64.79 -14.95
C GLY A 283 7.75 -63.35 -14.43
N ALA A 284 8.47 -63.01 -13.37
CA ALA A 284 8.62 -61.61 -12.97
C ALA A 284 9.34 -60.79 -14.07
N PRO A 285 8.90 -59.54 -14.34
CA PRO A 285 9.56 -58.68 -15.32
C PRO A 285 10.97 -58.28 -14.89
N GLU A 286 11.82 -57.95 -15.86
CA GLU A 286 13.18 -57.43 -15.62
C GLU A 286 13.13 -56.21 -14.68
N ASN A 287 14.02 -56.17 -13.69
CA ASN A 287 14.07 -55.17 -12.61
C ASN A 287 12.96 -55.24 -11.55
N HIS A 288 12.15 -56.30 -11.52
CA HIS A 288 11.24 -56.51 -10.39
C HIS A 288 12.03 -56.79 -9.11
N TRP A 289 11.68 -56.12 -8.01
CA TRP A 289 12.34 -56.26 -6.70
C TRP A 289 11.50 -57.10 -5.75
N ARG A 290 12.16 -57.90 -4.91
CA ARG A 290 11.54 -58.59 -3.77
C ARG A 290 12.45 -58.60 -2.55
N CYS A 291 11.87 -58.82 -1.38
CA CYS A 291 12.61 -59.03 -0.13
C CYS A 291 12.48 -60.49 0.31
N VAL A 292 13.60 -61.14 0.59
CA VAL A 292 13.63 -62.56 0.96
C VAL A 292 14.54 -62.77 2.16
N THR A 293 14.10 -63.63 3.07
CA THR A 293 14.90 -64.04 4.24
C THR A 293 15.79 -65.22 3.85
N GLN A 294 17.11 -65.04 3.89
CA GLN A 294 18.09 -66.10 3.64
C GLN A 294 18.75 -66.55 4.95
N PRO A 295 18.89 -67.87 5.17
CA PRO A 295 19.67 -68.39 6.29
C PRO A 295 21.10 -67.83 6.28
N GLY A 296 21.54 -67.24 7.39
CA GLY A 296 22.89 -66.68 7.56
C GLY A 296 23.09 -65.24 7.06
N LEU A 297 22.21 -64.72 6.19
CA LEU A 297 22.31 -63.34 5.68
C LEU A 297 21.18 -62.40 6.18
N GLY A 298 20.12 -62.95 6.77
CA GLY A 298 18.96 -62.17 7.18
C GLY A 298 18.06 -61.81 5.99
N VAL A 299 17.33 -60.70 6.08
CA VAL A 299 16.49 -60.21 4.99
C VAL A 299 17.38 -59.51 3.96
N VAL A 300 17.36 -60.00 2.71
CA VAL A 300 18.09 -59.42 1.59
C VAL A 300 17.12 -58.95 0.51
N SER A 301 17.49 -57.87 -0.18
CA SER A 301 16.79 -57.42 -1.39
C SER A 301 17.32 -58.17 -2.60
N GLN A 302 16.41 -58.70 -3.42
CA GLN A 302 16.73 -59.33 -4.69
C GLN A 302 16.04 -58.58 -5.83
N VAL A 303 16.70 -58.53 -6.98
CA VAL A 303 16.13 -58.00 -8.22
C VAL A 303 16.19 -59.07 -9.32
N CYS A 304 15.13 -59.17 -10.12
CA CYS A 304 15.12 -60.08 -11.25
C CYS A 304 15.97 -59.54 -12.39
N ARG A 305 16.99 -60.29 -12.79
CA ARG A 305 17.89 -59.99 -13.91
C ARG A 305 18.05 -61.20 -14.80
N SER A 306 17.71 -61.05 -16.08
CA SER A 306 17.84 -62.10 -17.08
C SER A 306 17.14 -63.41 -16.67
N GLY A 307 15.99 -63.29 -16.01
CA GLY A 307 15.18 -64.43 -15.56
C GLY A 307 15.62 -65.10 -14.25
N SER A 308 16.63 -64.55 -13.56
CA SER A 308 17.11 -65.06 -12.27
C SER A 308 17.22 -63.96 -11.20
N TRP A 309 17.01 -64.34 -9.95
CA TRP A 309 17.11 -63.43 -8.82
C TRP A 309 18.57 -63.18 -8.43
N VAL A 310 18.95 -61.90 -8.39
CA VAL A 310 20.30 -61.47 -7.98
C VAL A 310 20.21 -60.79 -6.62
N ASN A 311 20.98 -61.28 -5.64
CA ASN A 311 21.12 -60.66 -4.33
C ASN A 311 21.87 -59.34 -4.46
N PHE A 312 21.30 -58.26 -3.92
CA PHE A 312 22.04 -57.01 -3.70
C PHE A 312 22.40 -56.90 -2.22
N ASN A 313 23.71 -56.94 -1.94
CA ASN A 313 24.26 -56.83 -0.60
C ASN A 313 24.33 -55.38 -0.07
N LEU A 314 23.90 -54.41 -0.90
CA LEU A 314 23.65 -53.07 -0.40
C LEU A 314 22.46 -53.18 0.54
N ASN A 315 22.76 -52.95 1.79
CA ASN A 315 21.88 -53.08 2.93
C ASN A 315 21.09 -51.77 3.10
N PRO A 316 19.89 -51.56 2.50
CA PRO A 316 18.91 -50.81 3.24
C PRO A 316 18.51 -51.76 4.36
N ARG A 317 19.05 -51.53 5.55
CA ARG A 317 18.72 -52.22 6.80
C ARG A 317 17.27 -51.92 7.24
N ASN A 318 16.42 -51.62 6.27
CA ASN A 318 15.07 -51.13 6.43
C ASN A 318 14.29 -51.44 5.15
N CYS A 319 13.79 -52.68 5.04
CA CYS A 319 12.72 -53.00 4.09
C CYS A 319 11.48 -52.10 4.28
N GLY A 320 11.35 -51.42 5.43
CA GLY A 320 10.36 -50.37 5.66
C GLY A 320 10.55 -49.11 4.79
N ALA A 321 11.70 -48.94 4.12
CA ALA A 321 11.91 -47.89 3.11
C ALA A 321 11.52 -48.33 1.69
N CYS A 322 11.23 -49.62 1.47
CA CYS A 322 10.59 -50.10 0.24
C CYS A 322 9.08 -49.89 0.37
N VAL A 323 8.65 -48.63 0.30
CA VAL A 323 7.24 -48.29 0.16
C VAL A 323 6.79 -48.69 -1.25
N CYS A 324 5.61 -49.31 -1.36
CA CYS A 324 5.04 -49.93 -2.55
C CYS A 324 4.75 -48.99 -3.75
N SER A 325 5.34 -47.80 -3.81
CA SER A 325 5.02 -46.77 -4.81
C SER A 325 6.18 -46.29 -5.66
N PHE A 326 7.41 -46.82 -5.52
CA PHE A 326 8.52 -46.34 -6.36
C PHE A 326 9.38 -47.46 -6.99
N SER A 327 9.11 -47.70 -8.27
CA SER A 327 10.11 -48.11 -9.24
C SER A 327 11.05 -46.93 -9.54
N ALA A 328 11.96 -46.61 -8.63
CA ALA A 328 13.17 -45.82 -8.88
C ALA A 328 14.01 -45.78 -7.61
N SER A 329 14.90 -46.74 -7.46
CA SER A 329 16.07 -46.58 -6.60
C SER A 329 16.72 -45.20 -6.86
N CYS A 330 16.95 -44.44 -5.78
CA CYS A 330 17.84 -43.27 -5.68
C CYS A 330 17.28 -41.88 -6.06
N CYS A 331 16.44 -41.28 -5.20
CA CYS A 331 16.48 -39.81 -5.01
C CYS A 331 15.92 -39.42 -3.63
N GLN A 332 16.79 -39.38 -2.62
CA GLN A 332 16.71 -38.33 -1.62
C GLN A 332 18.07 -37.64 -1.50
N THR A 333 18.02 -36.32 -1.66
CA THR A 333 18.95 -35.33 -1.11
C THR A 333 19.42 -35.77 0.27
N GLY A 334 20.73 -36.06 0.41
CA GLY A 334 21.36 -36.40 1.69
C GLY A 334 22.42 -37.50 1.67
N SER A 335 22.63 -38.23 0.56
CA SER A 335 23.71 -39.24 0.48
C SER A 335 25.08 -38.57 0.28
N THR A 336 26.00 -38.80 1.21
CA THR A 336 27.41 -38.33 1.18
C THR A 336 28.40 -39.38 0.67
N SER A 337 27.95 -40.42 -0.03
CA SER A 337 28.87 -41.38 -0.64
C SER A 337 29.14 -41.01 -2.10
N GLY A 338 30.35 -40.50 -2.35
CA GLY A 338 30.83 -40.17 -3.69
C GLY A 338 31.18 -41.43 -4.49
N GLY A 339 30.85 -41.39 -5.79
CA GLY A 339 31.23 -42.40 -6.78
C GLY A 339 30.01 -43.04 -7.41
N CYS A 340 29.69 -42.62 -8.63
CA CYS A 340 28.66 -43.18 -9.51
C CYS A 340 28.77 -44.70 -9.66
#